data_AF-A0A820PS77-F1
#
_entry.id   AF-A0A820PS77-F1
#
_cell.length_a   1.000
_cell.length_b   1.000
_cell.length_c   1.000
_cell.angle_alpha   90.00
_cell.angle_beta   90.00
_cell.angle_gamma   90.00
#
_symmetry.space_group_name_H-M   'P 1'
#
loop_
_entity.id
_entity.type
_entity.pdbx_description
1 polymer ?
#
loop_
_entity_poly.entity_id
_entity_poly.type
_entity_poly.pdbx_seq_one_letter_code
_entity_poly.pdbx_strand_id
1 'polypeptide(L)' 'MFPFIINYFTIQCGIVRSALEIVEQPRETAQNIVDTLRDLLKKHNLDIQKLTSIGADNTNTNYGRNNSVFTILQLEV' A
#
# COMPACT_ATOMS: atom_id res chain seq x y z
N MET A 1 -1.33 -11.28 -8.95
CA MET A 1 -0.02 -11.26 -8.25
C MET A 1 0.59 -9.90 -8.46
N PHE A 2 0.92 -9.17 -7.40
CA PHE A 2 1.45 -7.82 -7.48
C PHE A 2 2.44 -7.53 -6.32
N PRO A 3 3.43 -6.65 -6.52
CA PRO A 3 4.39 -6.29 -5.49
C PRO A 3 3.85 -5.18 -4.58
N PHE A 4 4.13 -5.28 -3.28
CA PHE A 4 4.10 -4.15 -2.36
C PHE A 4 5.50 -3.56 -2.23
N ILE A 5 5.62 -2.27 -2.53
CA ILE A 5 6.89 -1.54 -2.52
C ILE A 5 6.74 -0.35 -1.57
N ILE A 6 7.74 -0.14 -0.71
CA ILE A 6 7.84 1.06 0.12
C ILE A 6 8.91 1.99 -0.42
N ASN A 7 8.62 3.29 -0.33
CA ASN A 7 9.55 4.37 -0.59
C ASN A 7 9.67 5.19 0.70
N TYR A 8 10.87 5.35 1.24
CA TYR A 8 11.10 6.14 2.44
C TYR A 8 12.45 6.84 2.39
N PHE A 9 12.64 7.86 3.23
CA PHE A 9 13.88 8.61 3.33
C PHE A 9 14.58 8.34 4.66
N THR A 10 15.89 8.19 4.61
CA THR A 10 16.77 8.21 5.79
C THR A 10 17.95 9.14 5.52
N ILE A 11 18.50 9.78 6.56
CA ILE A 11 19.66 10.67 6.39
C ILE A 11 20.88 9.89 5.88
N GLN A 12 21.00 8.62 6.28
CA GLN A 12 22.15 7.77 5.99
C GLN A 12 22.13 7.25 4.54
N CYS A 13 20.95 6.89 4.03
CA CYS A 13 20.82 6.24 2.72
C CYS A 13 20.09 7.08 1.66
N GLY A 14 19.59 8.27 2.02
CA GLY A 14 18.74 9.08 1.16
C GLY A 14 17.39 8.41 0.91
N ILE A 15 16.90 8.49 -0.33
CA ILE A 15 15.65 7.83 -0.76
C ILE A 15 15.93 6.33 -0.95
N VAL A 16 15.23 5.51 -0.18
CA VAL A 16 15.28 4.05 -0.24
C VAL A 16 13.99 3.55 -0.89
N ARG A 17 14.15 2.63 -1.86
CA ARG A 17 13.04 1.83 -2.42
C ARG A 17 13.27 0.37 -2.06
N SER A 18 12.30 -0.25 -1.43
CA SER A 18 12.40 -1.66 -1.05
C SER A 18 11.09 -2.38 -1.36
N ALA A 19 11.20 -3.58 -1.93
CA ALA A 19 10.05 -4.48 -2.04
C ALA A 19 9.80 -5.08 -0.65
N LEU A 20 8.60 -4.92 -0.11
CA LEU A 20 8.18 -5.64 1.09
C LEU A 20 7.97 -7.11 0.75
N GLU A 21 7.07 -7.35 -0.18
CA GLU A 21 6.61 -8.69 -0.52
C GLU A 21 5.90 -8.69 -1.88
N ILE A 22 5.98 -9.81 -2.58
CA ILE A 22 5.16 -10.07 -3.76
C ILE A 22 4.03 -10.98 -3.31
N VAL A 23 2.79 -10.50 -3.44
CA VAL A 23 1.62 -11.23 -2.97
C VAL A 23 0.87 -11.83 -4.15
N GLU A 24 0.53 -13.10 -4.03
CA GLU A 24 -0.42 -13.76 -4.92
C GLU A 24 -1.81 -13.74 -4.29
N GLN A 25 -2.69 -12.90 -4.82
CA GLN A 25 -4.03 -12.71 -4.31
C GLN A 25 -5.06 -13.00 -5.41
N PRO A 26 -5.90 -14.04 -5.29
CA PRO A 26 -6.83 -14.43 -6.34
C PRO A 26 -8.04 -13.49 -6.47
N ARG A 27 -8.27 -12.59 -5.50
CA ARG A 27 -9.35 -11.58 -5.52
C ARG A 27 -8.79 -10.20 -5.21
N GLU A 28 -8.51 -9.43 -6.25
CA GLU A 28 -7.92 -8.09 -6.17
C GLU A 28 -9.01 -7.02 -6.01
N THR A 29 -9.85 -7.15 -4.97
CA THR A 29 -10.80 -6.09 -4.59
C THR A 29 -10.08 -5.01 -3.78
N ALA A 30 -10.59 -3.78 -3.79
CA ALA A 30 -10.01 -2.67 -3.04
C ALA A 30 -9.84 -3.00 -1.56
N GLN A 31 -10.87 -3.58 -0.94
CA GLN A 31 -10.83 -3.98 0.47
C GLN A 31 -9.77 -5.05 0.73
N ASN A 32 -9.70 -6.10 -0.09
CA ASN A 32 -8.71 -7.15 0.13
C ASN A 32 -7.29 -6.65 -0.07
N ILE A 33 -7.05 -5.73 -1.01
CA ILE A 33 -5.72 -5.11 -1.17
C ILE A 33 -5.34 -4.30 0.07
N VAL A 34 -6.29 -3.53 0.64
CA VAL A 34 -6.05 -2.76 1.87
C VAL A 34 -5.82 -3.68 3.07
N ASP A 35 -6.60 -4.74 3.23
CA ASP A 35 -6.41 -5.72 4.31
C ASP A 35 -5.02 -6.36 4.22
N THR A 36 -4.61 -6.79 3.03
CA THR A 36 -3.26 -7.31 2.77
C THR A 36 -2.19 -6.26 3.08
N LEU A 37 -2.38 -4.99 2.69
CA LEU A 37 -1.47 -3.91 3.04
C LEU A 37 -1.33 -3.77 4.56
N ARG A 38 -2.42 -3.76 5.31
CA ARG A 38 -2.41 -3.65 6.78
C ARG A 38 -1.64 -4.81 7.42
N ASP A 39 -1.88 -6.04 6.97
CA ASP A 39 -1.19 -7.23 7.47
C ASP A 39 0.31 -7.16 7.19
N LEU A 40 0.71 -6.72 5.99
CA LEU A 40 2.11 -6.53 5.63
C LEU A 40 2.78 -5.43 6.48
N LEU A 41 2.15 -4.27 6.63
CA LEU A 41 2.69 -3.20 7.46
C LEU A 41 2.87 -3.67 8.91
N LYS A 42 1.86 -4.35 9.47
CA LYS A 42 1.93 -4.92 10.82
C LYS A 42 3.05 -5.96 10.95
N LYS A 43 3.19 -6.88 9.98
CA LYS A 43 4.25 -7.90 9.91
C LYS A 43 5.65 -7.26 9.94
N HIS A 44 5.81 -6.11 9.30
CA HIS A 44 7.09 -5.38 9.23
C HIS A 44 7.25 -4.29 10.30
N ASN A 45 6.36 -4.20 11.29
CA ASN A 45 6.34 -3.14 12.31
C ASN A 45 6.33 -1.72 11.73
N LEU A 46 5.63 -1.54 10.61
CA LEU A 46 5.42 -0.25 9.97
C LEU A 46 4.06 0.32 10.38
N ASP A 47 4.06 1.59 10.75
CA ASP A 47 2.86 2.32 11.18
C ASP A 47 2.16 2.96 9.97
N ILE A 48 0.91 2.56 9.74
CA ILE A 48 0.08 3.10 8.64
C ILE A 48 -0.17 4.61 8.79
N GLN A 49 -0.16 5.14 10.02
CA GLN A 49 -0.30 6.59 10.26
C GLN A 49 0.87 7.41 9.71
N LYS A 50 1.97 6.74 9.31
CA LYS A 50 3.13 7.38 8.66
C LYS A 50 3.09 7.28 7.13
N LEU A 51 2.04 6.69 6.57
CA LEU A 51 1.84 6.64 5.12
C LEU A 51 1.51 8.05 4.63
N THR A 52 2.21 8.55 3.62
CA THR A 52 1.99 9.91 3.09
C THR A 52 1.47 9.92 1.66
N SER A 53 1.70 8.85 0.92
CA SER A 53 1.26 8.71 -0.47
C SER A 53 1.17 7.25 -0.88
N ILE A 54 0.33 6.97 -1.87
CA ILE A 54 0.24 5.67 -2.53
C ILE A 54 0.46 5.84 -4.03
N GLY A 55 1.17 4.89 -4.63
CA GLY A 55 1.41 4.85 -6.07
C GLY A 55 0.98 3.49 -6.63
N ALA A 56 0.12 3.51 -7.64
CA ALA A 56 -0.39 2.33 -8.33
C ALA A 56 -0.79 2.68 -9.78
N ASP A 57 -1.25 1.69 -10.54
CA ASP A 57 -1.83 1.92 -11.86
C ASP A 57 -3.22 2.59 -11.77
N ASN A 58 -3.69 3.20 -12.86
CA ASN A 58 -4.97 3.92 -12.90
C ASN A 58 -6.16 2.97 -13.12
N THR A 59 -6.36 2.01 -12.22
CA THR A 59 -7.50 1.10 -12.23
C THR A 59 -8.58 1.55 -11.25
N ASN A 60 -9.83 1.17 -11.51
CA ASN A 60 -10.94 1.49 -10.60
C ASN A 60 -10.72 0.93 -9.19
N THR A 61 -10.07 -0.23 -9.08
CA THR A 61 -9.71 -0.82 -7.79
C THR A 61 -8.77 0.09 -7.00
N ASN A 62 -7.83 0.76 -7.66
CA ASN A 62 -6.82 1.61 -6.99
C ASN A 62 -7.29 3.06 -6.78
N TYR A 63 -7.96 3.65 -7.76
CA TYR A 63 -8.32 5.09 -7.76
C TYR A 63 -9.78 5.39 -8.13
N GLY A 64 -10.67 4.40 -8.11
CA GLY A 64 -12.11 4.60 -8.31
C GLY A 64 -12.74 5.54 -7.25
N ARG A 65 -13.73 6.33 -7.69
CA ARG A 65 -14.31 7.44 -6.89
C ARG A 65 -15.01 7.01 -5.59
N ASN A 66 -15.72 5.89 -5.60
CA ASN A 66 -16.62 5.51 -4.50
C ASN A 66 -16.06 4.38 -3.61
N ASN A 67 -15.26 3.50 -4.19
CA ASN A 67 -14.70 2.34 -3.50
C ASN A 67 -13.41 1.91 -4.20
N SER A 68 -12.29 2.38 -3.68
CA SER A 68 -10.95 2.06 -4.15
C SER A 68 -9.96 2.02 -3.00
N VAL A 69 -8.78 1.45 -3.24
CA VAL A 69 -7.67 1.43 -2.29
C VAL A 69 -7.39 2.85 -1.78
N PHE A 70 -7.35 3.83 -2.69
CA PHE A 70 -7.16 5.23 -2.33
C PHE A 70 -8.25 5.75 -1.39
N THR A 71 -9.52 5.59 -1.74
CA THR A 71 -10.62 6.15 -0.93
C THR A 71 -10.74 5.48 0.43
N ILE A 72 -10.40 4.17 0.53
CA ILE A 72 -10.41 3.45 1.81
C ILE A 72 -9.27 3.97 2.70
N LEU A 73 -8.04 4.03 2.17
CA LEU A 73 -6.89 4.51 2.95
C LEU A 73 -7.02 5.97 3.39
N GLN A 74 -7.70 6.81 2.59
CA GLN A 74 -7.98 8.20 2.96
C GLN A 74 -8.83 8.35 4.23
N LEU A 75 -9.57 7.32 4.64
CA LEU A 75 -10.35 7.35 5.88
C LEU A 75 -9.51 7.01 7.12
N GLU A 76 -8.30 6.49 6.92
CA GLU A 76 -7.43 5.95 7.97
C GLU A 76 -6.18 6.79 8.22
N VAL A 77 -5.82 7.69 7.29
CA VAL A 77 -4.56 8.43 7.22
C VAL A 77 -4.80 9.94 7.21
#